data_AF-A0A9P5M7C6-F1
#
_entry.id   AF-A0A9P5M7C6-F1
#
_cell.length_a   1.000
_cell.length_b   1.000
_cell.length_c   1.000
_cell.angle_alpha   90.00
_cell.angle_beta   90.00
_cell.angle_gamma   90.00
#
_symmetry.space_group_name_H-M   'P 1'
#
loop_
_entity.id
_entity.type
_entity.pdbx_description
1 polymer ?
#
loop_
_entity_poly.entity_id
_entity_poly.type
_entity_poly.pdbx_seq_one_letter_code
_entity_poly.pdbx_strand_id
1 'polypeptide(L)'
;MREEASVVFYRRNRFVFMDTMGYQTKLLQSFLYSVGPVNARLMSHICMGFLFGESVKEGPEKHALSEDDVDSLKLLRQFASLTTLETLLYSFNPICANEANQDTHHSRFVRDACSHVDAQLKITIPTLRKIIIVFHEMLPKSQVVDLMRRFQWTVWRTDKNGIIIDQA
;
A
#
# COMPACT_ATOMS: atom_id res chain seq x y z
N MET A 1 -23.64 -23.63 7.38
CA MET A 1 -24.02 -22.46 6.55
C MET A 1 -23.26 -21.18 6.88
N ARG A 2 -22.95 -20.84 8.15
CA ARG A 2 -22.29 -19.56 8.47
C ARG A 2 -20.82 -19.48 8.00
N GLU A 3 -20.08 -20.59 8.06
CA GLU A 3 -18.67 -20.65 7.67
C GLU A 3 -18.44 -20.50 6.16
N GLU A 4 -19.21 -21.22 5.33
CA GLU A 4 -19.09 -21.11 3.87
C GLU A 4 -19.41 -19.70 3.38
N ALA A 5 -20.45 -19.06 3.95
CA ALA A 5 -20.80 -17.68 3.63
C ALA A 5 -19.68 -16.70 4.01
N SER A 6 -19.06 -16.86 5.19
CA SER A 6 -17.91 -16.06 5.61
C SER A 6 -16.71 -16.25 4.68
N VAL A 7 -16.40 -17.49 4.29
CA VAL A 7 -15.30 -17.76 3.33
C VAL A 7 -15.56 -17.06 2.01
N VAL A 8 -16.78 -17.16 1.47
CA VAL A 8 -17.13 -16.48 0.21
C VAL A 8 -16.99 -14.97 0.37
N PHE A 9 -17.54 -14.40 1.44
CA PHE A 9 -17.50 -12.96 1.67
C PHE A 9 -16.07 -12.44 1.85
N TYR A 10 -15.32 -12.93 2.83
CA TYR A 10 -13.99 -12.39 3.14
C TYR A 10 -12.94 -12.73 2.09
N ARG A 11 -13.03 -13.89 1.44
CA ARG A 11 -12.02 -14.31 0.47
C ARG A 11 -12.20 -13.69 -0.91
N ARG A 12 -13.43 -13.38 -1.32
CA ARG A 12 -13.73 -12.88 -2.68
C ARG A 12 -13.92 -11.37 -2.75
N ASN A 13 -14.12 -10.71 -1.61
CA ASN A 13 -14.27 -9.25 -1.60
C ASN A 13 -12.94 -8.54 -1.40
N ARG A 14 -12.87 -7.34 -1.97
CA ARG A 14 -11.82 -6.35 -1.76
C ARG A 14 -12.22 -5.47 -0.59
N PHE A 15 -11.36 -5.38 0.42
CA PHE A 15 -11.59 -4.54 1.60
C PHE A 15 -10.77 -3.26 1.49
N VAL A 16 -11.43 -2.11 1.59
CA VAL A 16 -10.83 -0.79 1.38
C VAL A 16 -10.70 -0.08 2.72
N PHE A 17 -9.47 0.21 3.11
CA PHE A 17 -9.10 0.98 4.30
C PHE A 17 -8.44 2.28 3.86
N MET A 18 -9.26 3.24 3.45
CA MET A 18 -8.79 4.58 3.12
C MET A 18 -9.13 5.50 4.27
N ASP A 19 -8.10 6.11 4.85
CA ASP A 19 -8.26 7.28 5.69
C ASP A 19 -7.30 8.38 5.22
N THR A 20 -7.87 9.49 4.78
CA THR A 20 -7.13 10.68 4.34
C THR A 20 -6.63 11.52 5.52
N MET A 21 -7.06 11.22 6.74
CA MET A 21 -6.75 11.97 7.96
C MET A 21 -5.62 11.35 8.79
N GLY A 22 -4.96 10.28 8.28
CA GLY A 22 -3.81 9.67 8.95
C GLY A 22 -4.15 8.73 10.11
N TYR A 23 -5.38 8.21 10.20
CA TYR A 23 -5.76 7.18 11.19
C TYR A 23 -5.96 5.80 10.56
N GLN A 24 -5.19 5.48 9.50
CA GLN A 24 -5.27 4.20 8.81
C GLN A 24 -5.08 3.02 9.77
N THR A 25 -4.12 3.10 10.70
CA THR A 25 -3.91 2.07 11.72
C THR A 25 -5.13 1.89 12.61
N LYS A 26 -5.78 2.98 13.04
CA LYS A 26 -6.98 2.89 13.89
C LYS A 26 -8.13 2.23 13.13
N LEU A 27 -8.31 2.58 11.86
CA LEU A 27 -9.33 1.96 11.01
C LEU A 27 -9.10 0.45 10.87
N LEU A 28 -7.86 0.04 10.56
CA LEU A 28 -7.47 -1.37 10.50
C LEU A 28 -7.71 -2.09 11.82
N GLN A 29 -7.32 -1.47 12.93
CA GLN A 29 -7.46 -2.05 14.28
C GLN A 29 -8.94 -2.22 14.66
N SER A 30 -9.77 -1.19 14.49
CA SER A 30 -11.21 -1.24 14.77
C SER A 30 -11.93 -2.27 13.90
N PHE A 31 -11.53 -2.38 12.65
CA PHE A 31 -12.08 -3.38 11.74
C PHE A 31 -11.68 -4.81 12.16
N LEU A 32 -10.39 -5.06 12.44
CA LEU A 32 -9.90 -6.34 12.94
C LEU A 32 -10.61 -6.77 14.22
N TYR A 33 -10.83 -5.83 15.14
CA TYR A 33 -11.59 -6.07 16.37
C TYR A 33 -13.04 -6.49 16.07
N SER A 34 -13.68 -5.84 15.08
CA SER A 34 -15.08 -6.08 14.72
C SER A 34 -15.29 -7.39 13.96
N VAL A 35 -14.41 -7.73 13.01
CA VAL A 35 -14.53 -8.99 12.24
C VAL A 35 -14.03 -10.20 13.01
N GLY A 36 -13.14 -9.99 13.98
CA GLY A 36 -12.47 -11.04 14.73
C GLY A 36 -11.40 -11.80 13.94
N PRO A 37 -10.52 -12.54 14.64
CA PRO A 37 -9.35 -13.18 14.04
C PRO A 37 -9.70 -14.28 13.02
N VAL A 38 -10.83 -14.98 13.20
CA VAL A 38 -11.26 -16.04 12.27
C VAL A 38 -11.54 -15.47 10.88
N ASN A 39 -12.28 -14.38 10.80
CA ASN A 39 -12.65 -13.75 9.53
C ASN A 39 -11.50 -12.98 8.91
N ALA A 40 -10.69 -12.29 9.72
CA ALA A 40 -9.49 -11.60 9.25
C ALA A 40 -8.55 -12.54 8.48
N ARG A 41 -8.36 -13.77 8.98
CA ARG A 41 -7.53 -14.79 8.31
C ARG A 41 -8.05 -15.23 6.95
N LEU A 42 -9.31 -14.98 6.61
CA LEU A 42 -9.92 -15.35 5.33
C LEU A 42 -9.73 -14.25 4.26
N MET A 43 -9.37 -13.04 4.67
CA MET A 43 -9.21 -11.92 3.76
C MET A 43 -8.02 -12.12 2.85
N SER A 44 -8.27 -11.98 1.56
CA SER A 44 -7.27 -12.23 0.52
C SER A 44 -6.83 -10.97 -0.22
N HIS A 45 -7.64 -9.91 -0.14
CA HIS A 45 -7.49 -8.70 -0.93
C HIS A 45 -7.79 -7.45 -0.10
N ILE A 46 -6.75 -6.66 0.16
CA ILE A 46 -6.83 -5.41 0.92
C ILE A 46 -6.38 -4.25 0.04
N CYS A 47 -7.03 -3.11 0.19
CA CYS A 47 -6.67 -1.84 -0.41
C CYS A 47 -6.50 -0.80 0.70
N MET A 48 -5.40 -0.05 0.69
CA MET A 48 -5.09 0.96 1.71
C MET A 48 -4.21 2.09 1.16
N GLY A 49 -3.91 3.10 1.96
CA GLY A 49 -2.92 4.13 1.61
C GLY A 49 -1.52 3.53 1.44
N PHE A 50 -0.71 4.15 0.59
CA PHE A 50 0.68 3.75 0.40
C PHE A 50 1.48 3.98 1.69
N LEU A 51 2.12 2.92 2.18
CA LEU A 51 2.98 2.96 3.36
C LEU A 51 4.23 3.79 3.02
N PHE A 52 4.35 4.99 3.59
CA PHE A 52 5.43 5.89 3.27
C PHE A 52 6.02 6.57 4.50
N GLY A 53 7.31 6.36 4.67
CA GLY A 53 8.10 7.04 5.68
C GLY A 53 8.21 8.54 5.47
N GLU A 54 8.00 9.34 6.52
CA GLU A 54 8.43 10.73 6.48
C GLU A 54 9.94 10.80 6.27
N SER A 55 10.41 11.71 5.41
CA SER A 55 11.84 11.96 5.29
C SER A 55 12.32 12.58 6.60
N VAL A 56 12.95 11.79 7.46
CA VAL A 56 13.58 12.30 8.68
C VAL A 56 14.66 13.29 8.24
N LYS A 57 14.50 14.55 8.62
CA LYS A 57 15.54 15.57 8.41
C LYS A 57 16.78 15.12 9.19
N GLU A 58 17.82 14.77 8.45
CA GLU A 58 19.19 14.53 8.93
C GLU A 58 19.39 13.26 9.79
N GLY A 59 19.60 12.12 9.12
CA GLY A 59 20.13 10.89 9.72
C GLY A 59 20.59 9.87 8.66
N PRO A 60 21.38 8.84 9.04
CA PRO A 60 21.78 7.75 8.14
C PRO A 60 20.60 6.86 7.70
N GLU A 61 19.51 6.86 8.47
CA GLU A 61 18.22 6.24 8.14
C GLU A 61 17.35 7.20 7.33
N LYS A 62 17.74 7.46 6.08
CA LYS A 62 17.03 8.41 5.19
C LYS A 62 15.62 7.94 4.77
N HIS A 63 15.25 6.70 5.10
CA HIS A 63 14.00 6.05 4.68
C HIS A 63 13.47 5.17 5.82
N ALA A 64 12.75 5.77 6.76
CA ALA A 64 12.11 5.06 7.85
C ALA A 64 10.60 5.20 7.71
N LEU A 65 9.88 4.08 7.71
CA LEU A 65 8.40 4.09 7.76
C LEU A 65 7.91 4.92 8.95
N SER A 66 6.79 5.62 8.77
CA SER A 66 6.17 6.33 9.89
C SER A 66 5.75 5.34 10.99
N GLU A 67 5.59 5.79 12.23
CA GLU A 67 5.10 4.93 13.32
C GLU A 67 3.74 4.31 12.95
N ASP A 68 2.86 5.08 12.30
CA ASP A 68 1.57 4.60 11.81
C ASP A 68 1.73 3.50 10.74
N ASP A 69 2.66 3.65 9.80
CA ASP A 69 2.93 2.62 8.80
C ASP A 69 3.49 1.33 9.41
N VAL A 70 4.37 1.47 10.40
CA VAL A 70 4.94 0.32 11.12
C VAL A 70 3.84 -0.42 11.87
N ASP A 71 2.92 0.28 12.52
CA ASP A 71 1.80 -0.33 13.22
C ASP A 71 0.77 -0.93 12.26
N SER A 72 0.48 -0.25 11.16
CA SER A 72 -0.32 -0.80 10.05
C SER A 72 0.28 -2.11 9.51
N LEU A 73 1.61 -2.19 9.32
CA LEU A 73 2.29 -3.43 8.92
C LEU A 73 2.13 -4.54 9.96
N LYS A 74 2.24 -4.24 11.26
CA LYS A 74 2.01 -5.23 12.31
C LYS A 74 0.57 -5.76 12.26
N LEU A 75 -0.41 -4.90 12.02
CA LEU A 75 -1.81 -5.30 11.86
C LEU A 75 -2.01 -6.17 10.61
N LEU A 76 -1.32 -5.86 9.51
CA LEU A 76 -1.42 -6.64 8.27
C LEU A 76 -1.02 -8.12 8.44
N ARG A 77 -0.14 -8.43 9.41
CA ARG A 77 0.23 -9.83 9.74
C ARG A 77 -0.95 -10.70 10.17
N GLN A 78 -2.04 -10.09 10.64
CA GLN A 78 -3.23 -10.83 11.07
C GLN A 78 -4.03 -11.41 9.88
N PHE A 79 -3.84 -10.89 8.67
CA PHE A 79 -4.49 -11.37 7.46
C PHE A 79 -3.70 -12.52 6.83
N ALA A 80 -3.77 -13.71 7.44
CA ALA A 80 -2.96 -14.87 7.04
C ALA A 80 -3.14 -15.30 5.56
N SER A 81 -4.30 -15.03 4.96
CA SER A 81 -4.59 -15.37 3.55
C SER A 81 -4.39 -14.20 2.59
N LEU A 82 -3.80 -13.10 3.03
CA LEU A 82 -3.60 -11.91 2.19
C LEU A 82 -2.66 -12.22 1.03
N THR A 83 -3.19 -12.18 -0.19
CA THR A 83 -2.44 -12.47 -1.43
C THR A 83 -2.32 -11.26 -2.33
N THR A 84 -3.22 -10.29 -2.20
CA THR A 84 -3.24 -9.05 -2.99
C THR A 84 -3.32 -7.85 -2.06
N LEU A 85 -2.36 -6.95 -2.18
CA LEU A 85 -2.35 -5.65 -1.52
C LEU A 85 -2.40 -4.56 -2.59
N GLU A 86 -3.42 -3.73 -2.56
CA GLU A 86 -3.48 -2.49 -3.30
C GLU A 86 -3.09 -1.33 -2.41
N THR A 87 -2.22 -0.46 -2.90
CA THR A 87 -1.82 0.77 -2.21
C THR A 87 -2.13 1.98 -3.07
N LEU A 88 -2.82 2.96 -2.50
CA LEU A 88 -3.13 4.21 -3.19
C LEU A 88 -2.04 5.25 -2.99
N LEU A 89 -1.59 5.84 -4.10
CA LEU A 89 -0.72 6.99 -4.15
C LEU A 89 -1.52 8.23 -4.55
N TYR A 90 -1.53 9.22 -3.66
CA TYR A 90 -2.11 10.52 -3.91
C TYR A 90 -1.04 11.51 -4.39
N SER A 91 -1.46 12.56 -5.08
CA SER A 91 -0.57 13.59 -5.67
C SER A 91 0.33 14.31 -4.66
N PHE A 92 -0.09 14.38 -3.39
CA PHE A 92 0.71 14.96 -2.30
C PHE A 92 1.77 14.00 -1.73
N ASN A 93 1.78 12.73 -2.14
CA ASN A 93 2.79 11.79 -1.67
C ASN A 93 4.19 12.22 -2.17
N PRO A 94 5.25 12.19 -1.35
CA PRO A 94 6.59 12.61 -1.77
C PRO A 94 7.17 11.82 -2.96
N ILE A 95 6.76 10.57 -3.18
CA ILE A 95 7.08 9.79 -4.39
C ILE A 95 6.52 10.47 -5.64
N CYS A 96 5.41 11.16 -5.48
CA CYS A 96 4.65 11.85 -6.53
C CYS A 96 5.02 13.34 -6.63
N ALA A 97 5.85 13.87 -5.71
CA ALA A 97 6.21 15.28 -5.67
C ALA A 97 6.87 15.70 -6.99
N ASN A 98 6.24 16.69 -7.64
CA ASN A 98 6.77 17.36 -8.82
C ASN A 98 7.80 18.39 -8.36
N GLU A 99 9.08 18.06 -8.44
CA GLU A 99 10.09 19.11 -8.56
C GLU A 99 10.66 19.13 -9.96
N ALA A 100 10.68 20.34 -10.51
CA ALA A 100 11.08 20.69 -11.86
C ALA A 100 12.53 20.31 -12.21
N ASN A 101 13.28 19.70 -11.27
CA ASN A 101 14.60 19.13 -11.47
C ASN A 101 14.59 17.71 -10.90
N GLN A 102 14.41 16.71 -11.76
CA GLN A 102 14.75 15.33 -11.41
C GLN A 102 16.28 15.21 -11.32
N ASP A 103 16.85 15.77 -10.26
CA ASP A 103 18.24 15.49 -9.95
C ASP A 103 18.36 14.03 -9.55
N THR A 104 19.53 13.44 -9.78
CA THR A 104 19.90 12.07 -9.43
C THR A 104 19.54 11.67 -7.98
N HIS A 105 19.33 12.65 -7.10
CA HIS A 105 18.88 12.48 -5.73
C HIS A 105 17.44 12.00 -5.60
N HIS A 106 16.47 12.54 -6.36
CA HIS A 106 15.06 12.14 -6.27
C HIS A 106 14.85 10.72 -6.82
N SER A 107 15.51 10.37 -7.93
CA SER A 107 15.41 9.01 -8.50
C SER A 107 16.01 7.95 -7.58
N ARG A 108 17.10 8.27 -6.88
CA ARG A 108 17.66 7.42 -5.81
C ARG A 108 16.71 7.32 -4.63
N PHE A 109 16.12 8.44 -4.20
CA PHE A 109 15.16 8.47 -3.11
C PHE A 109 13.96 7.55 -3.35
N VAL A 110 13.29 7.67 -4.51
CA VAL A 110 12.13 6.83 -4.85
C VAL A 110 12.52 5.36 -4.93
N ARG A 111 13.70 5.05 -5.48
CA ARG A 111 14.23 3.67 -5.55
C ARG A 111 14.43 3.07 -4.17
N ASP A 112 15.10 3.80 -3.28
CA ASP A 112 15.41 3.33 -1.94
C ASP A 112 14.12 3.16 -1.12
N ALA A 113 13.17 4.09 -1.25
CA ALA A 113 11.86 4.00 -0.61
C ALA A 113 11.06 2.78 -1.11
N CYS A 114 10.98 2.58 -2.43
CA CYS A 114 10.31 1.39 -3.00
C CYS A 114 10.97 0.10 -2.54
N SER A 115 12.31 0.05 -2.51
CA SER A 115 13.06 -1.11 -2.04
C SER A 115 12.79 -1.41 -0.57
N HIS A 116 12.70 -0.37 0.27
CA HIS A 116 12.40 -0.53 1.70
C HIS A 116 10.98 -1.06 1.92
N VAL A 117 9.98 -0.47 1.25
CA VAL A 117 8.58 -0.91 1.33
C VAL A 117 8.42 -2.34 0.82
N ASP A 118 9.03 -2.68 -0.32
CA ASP A 118 8.99 -4.03 -0.88
C ASP A 118 9.54 -5.08 0.10
N ALA A 119 10.69 -4.79 0.72
CA ALA A 119 11.29 -5.67 1.71
C ALA A 119 10.38 -5.85 2.94
N GLN A 120 9.85 -4.76 3.48
CA GLN A 120 8.97 -4.82 4.66
C GLN A 120 7.67 -5.58 4.39
N LEU A 121 7.06 -5.38 3.21
CA LEU A 121 5.86 -6.11 2.80
C LEU A 121 6.13 -7.61 2.65
N LYS A 122 7.21 -7.99 1.98
CA LYS A 122 7.58 -9.40 1.78
C LYS A 122 7.93 -10.11 3.08
N ILE A 123 8.59 -9.43 4.02
CA ILE A 123 8.91 -9.96 5.34
C ILE A 123 7.63 -10.10 6.19
N THR A 124 6.76 -9.10 6.14
CA THR A 124 5.57 -9.02 6.99
C THR A 124 4.45 -9.94 6.51
N ILE A 125 4.28 -10.09 5.19
CA ILE A 125 3.18 -10.83 4.57
C ILE A 125 3.76 -11.84 3.56
N PRO A 126 4.28 -13.00 4.02
CA PRO A 126 4.90 -13.99 3.13
C PRO A 126 3.94 -14.60 2.09
N THR A 127 2.63 -14.48 2.32
CA THR A 127 1.57 -14.95 1.43
C THR A 127 1.23 -13.96 0.32
N LEU A 128 1.78 -12.74 0.36
CA LEU A 128 1.54 -11.70 -0.62
C LEU A 128 2.14 -12.09 -1.98
N ARG A 129 1.29 -12.12 -3.01
CA ARG A 129 1.67 -12.49 -4.38
C ARG A 129 1.57 -11.34 -5.35
N LYS A 130 0.72 -10.37 -5.06
CA LYS A 130 0.45 -9.24 -5.94
C LYS A 130 0.41 -7.94 -5.14
N ILE A 131 1.24 -6.99 -5.55
CA ILE A 131 1.22 -5.61 -5.07
C ILE A 131 0.72 -4.76 -6.23
N ILE A 132 -0.31 -3.95 -5.97
CA ILE A 132 -0.90 -3.05 -6.96
C ILE A 132 -0.76 -1.63 -6.44
N ILE A 133 -0.08 -0.78 -7.21
CA ILE A 133 0.02 0.64 -6.94
C ILE A 133 -1.06 1.34 -7.74
N VAL A 134 -1.92 2.10 -7.06
CA VAL A 134 -3.01 2.85 -7.68
C VAL A 134 -2.72 4.34 -7.55
N PHE A 135 -2.37 4.97 -8.67
CA PHE A 135 -2.24 6.41 -8.75
C PHE A 135 -3.63 7.05 -8.81
N HIS A 136 -3.98 7.81 -7.77
CA HIS A 136 -5.28 8.46 -7.67
C HIS A 136 -5.21 9.90 -8.19
N GLU A 137 -6.07 10.22 -9.17
CA GLU A 137 -6.19 11.56 -9.76
C GLU A 137 -4.90 12.14 -10.38
N MET A 138 -3.87 11.31 -10.61
CA MET A 138 -2.59 11.77 -11.13
C MET A 138 -2.06 10.91 -12.28
N LEU A 139 -1.20 11.52 -13.10
CA LEU A 139 -0.42 10.83 -14.12
C LEU A 139 0.96 10.54 -13.55
N PRO A 140 1.31 9.26 -13.31
CA PRO A 140 2.65 8.94 -12.87
C PRO A 140 3.65 9.17 -14.01
N LYS A 141 4.86 9.62 -13.67
CA LYS A 141 5.96 9.72 -14.63
C LYS A 141 6.40 8.31 -15.04
N SER A 142 6.72 8.12 -16.32
CA SER A 142 7.15 6.81 -16.86
C SER A 142 8.29 6.18 -16.06
N GLN A 143 9.28 6.96 -15.63
CA GLN A 143 10.39 6.46 -14.82
C GLN A 143 9.97 5.85 -13.47
N VAL A 144 8.96 6.43 -12.81
CA VAL A 144 8.43 5.92 -11.53
C VAL A 144 7.64 4.63 -11.77
N VAL A 145 6.82 4.61 -12.83
CA VAL A 145 6.10 3.41 -13.26
C VAL A 145 7.07 2.27 -13.58
N ASP A 146 8.10 2.54 -14.38
CA ASP A 146 9.12 1.57 -14.77
C ASP A 146 9.89 1.05 -13.56
N LEU A 147 10.20 1.91 -12.59
CA LEU A 147 10.82 1.53 -11.35
C LEU A 147 9.92 0.58 -10.53
N MET A 148 8.65 0.92 -10.33
CA MET A 148 7.70 0.08 -9.59
C MET A 148 7.48 -1.27 -10.29
N ARG A 149 7.44 -1.29 -11.62
CA ARG A 149 7.37 -2.53 -12.40
C ARG A 149 8.61 -3.42 -12.22
N ARG A 150 9.80 -2.85 -12.01
CA ARG A 150 11.01 -3.64 -11.68
C ARG A 150 10.89 -4.37 -10.35
N PHE A 151 10.07 -3.88 -9.42
CA PHE A 151 9.70 -4.60 -8.20
C PHE A 151 8.56 -5.62 -8.40
N GLN A 152 8.14 -5.84 -9.66
CA GLN A 152 7.01 -6.69 -10.05
C GLN A 152 5.65 -6.18 -9.54
N TRP A 153 5.57 -4.88 -9.22
CA TRP A 153 4.31 -4.27 -8.83
C TRP A 153 3.48 -3.94 -10.07
N THR A 154 2.17 -4.16 -9.98
CA THR A 154 1.22 -3.72 -11.01
C THR A 154 0.91 -2.25 -10.77
N VAL A 155 0.88 -1.43 -11.82
CA VAL A 155 0.57 0.00 -11.68
C VAL A 155 -0.73 0.31 -12.41
N TRP A 156 -1.67 0.93 -11.69
CA TRP A 156 -2.96 1.37 -12.20
C TRP A 156 -3.14 2.87 -11.96
N ARG A 157 -4.03 3.46 -12.75
CA ARG A 157 -4.48 4.85 -12.58
C ARG A 157 -5.98 4.88 -12.36
N THR A 158 -6.43 5.72 -11.43
CA THR A 158 -7.86 5.98 -11.20
C THR A 158 -8.25 7.44 -11.43
N ASP A 159 -9.51 7.66 -11.80
CA ASP A 159 -10.12 8.99 -11.83
C ASP A 159 -10.57 9.42 -10.42
N LYS A 160 -11.17 10.61 -10.36
CA LYS A 160 -11.76 11.17 -9.13
C LYS A 160 -12.87 10.33 -8.51
N ASN A 161 -13.45 9.40 -9.26
CA ASN A 161 -14.48 8.49 -8.79
C ASN A 161 -13.90 7.13 -8.37
N GLY A 162 -12.57 6.96 -8.44
CA GLY A 162 -11.90 5.70 -8.15
C GLY A 162 -12.03 4.65 -9.27
N ILE A 163 -12.49 5.05 -10.47
CA ILE A 163 -12.60 4.16 -11.62
C ILE A 163 -11.23 4.00 -12.28
N ILE A 164 -10.82 2.76 -12.53
CA ILE A 164 -9.56 2.47 -13.21
C ILE A 164 -9.65 2.99 -14.65
N ILE A 165 -8.79 3.94 -14.99
CA ILE A 165 -8.74 4.55 -16.32
C ILE A 165 -7.72 3.82 -17.20
N ASP A 166 -6.62 3.34 -16.61
CA ASP A 166 -5.50 2.77 -17.37
C ASP A 166 -4.63 1.81 -16.53
N GLN A 167 -4.03 0.83 -17.20
CA GLN A 167 -2.88 0.07 -16.69
C GLN A 167 -1.62 0.82 -17.14
N ALA A 168 -1.21 1.79 -16.32
CA ALA A 168 -0.06 2.66 -16.60
C ALA A 168 1.25 1.89 -16.70
#